data_AF-A0A6L7G4Z0-F1
#
_entry.id   AF-A0A6L7G4Z0-F1
#
_cell.length_a   1.000
_cell.length_b   1.000
_cell.length_c   1.000
_cell.angle_alpha   90.00
_cell.angle_beta   90.00
_cell.angle_gamma   90.00
#
_symmetry.space_group_name_H-M   'P 1'
#
loop_
_entity.id
_entity.type
_entity.pdbx_description
1 polymer ?
#
loop_
_entity_poly.entity_id
_entity_poly.type
_entity_poly.pdbx_seq_one_letter_code
_entity_poly.pdbx_strand_id
1 'polypeptide(L)'
;MNDLVTFKRNLGDLIAKNELALPSNVTSDAFRNAAVIAAQDNPKILTCDQASVFKSIRTLAAAGLVPDGREAALVPFRTKDGEKCQAMPMVFGLIKMVRRSGTVKDIRAHIVYQREVDDGRFTYVVGDDERLEHNPILFGDRGPAVGTYAIATLTDGSKVREFMAAEDVDKVRRAGSSQKVYEKGKRPTVSEQPLGIWKDWSEEMWKKTVIRRLCKRLDMSSEDMRRVMVDEDSIRQIRDITPSDEPKTGFAAKAAAARQQAEEQDQQQDDEGDTIEGQVAGDDSAPEPDPNALEFAEGRTAAEGGEGMDACPYEDGQQRMDWTAGWFEAQSKEEEA
;
A
#
# COMPACT_ATOMS: atom_id res chain seq x y z
N MET A 1 -20.11 4.80 -25.14
CA MET A 1 -19.88 3.36 -24.89
C MET A 1 -18.96 3.29 -23.68
N ASN A 2 -19.27 2.54 -22.63
CA ASN A 2 -18.46 2.52 -21.40
C ASN A 2 -17.05 1.98 -21.73
N ASP A 3 -15.98 2.76 -21.49
CA ASP A 3 -14.60 2.42 -21.87
C ASP A 3 -14.14 1.09 -21.28
N LEU A 4 -14.64 0.75 -20.08
CA LEU A 4 -14.37 -0.53 -19.44
C LEU A 4 -15.00 -1.71 -20.21
N VAL A 5 -16.19 -1.51 -20.80
CA VAL A 5 -16.87 -2.55 -21.60
C VAL A 5 -16.11 -2.80 -22.90
N THR A 6 -15.65 -1.73 -23.55
CA THR A 6 -14.80 -1.82 -24.74
C THR A 6 -13.49 -2.52 -24.41
N PHE A 7 -12.85 -2.18 -23.29
CA PHE A 7 -11.63 -2.82 -22.82
C PHE A 7 -11.81 -4.32 -22.55
N LYS A 8 -12.88 -4.70 -21.84
CA LYS A 8 -13.23 -6.11 -21.58
C LYS A 8 -13.42 -6.90 -22.87
N ARG A 9 -14.14 -6.34 -23.84
CA ARG A 9 -14.36 -6.98 -25.15
C ARG A 9 -13.04 -7.17 -25.89
N ASN A 10 -12.26 -6.11 -26.05
CA ASN A 10 -10.98 -6.16 -26.77
C ASN A 10 -10.00 -7.15 -26.13
N LEU A 11 -9.94 -7.21 -24.79
CA LEU A 11 -9.11 -8.17 -24.08
C LEU A 11 -9.60 -9.62 -24.28
N GLY A 12 -10.93 -9.83 -24.30
CA GLY A 12 -11.53 -11.11 -24.66
C GLY A 12 -11.17 -11.56 -26.07
N ASP A 13 -11.22 -10.66 -27.04
CA ASP A 13 -10.85 -10.93 -28.43
C ASP A 13 -9.37 -11.35 -28.57
N LEU A 14 -8.46 -10.70 -27.83
CA LEU A 14 -7.03 -11.06 -27.84
C LEU A 14 -6.78 -12.47 -27.31
N ILE A 15 -7.50 -12.85 -26.25
CA ILE A 15 -7.40 -14.19 -25.67
C ILE A 15 -7.99 -15.22 -26.63
N ALA A 16 -9.15 -14.95 -27.21
CA ALA A 16 -9.81 -15.84 -28.17
C ALA A 16 -8.96 -16.09 -29.42
N LYS A 17 -8.23 -15.07 -29.88
CA LYS A 17 -7.28 -15.16 -31.01
C LYS A 17 -5.92 -15.76 -30.64
N ASN A 18 -5.71 -16.13 -29.37
CA ASN A 18 -4.43 -16.61 -28.84
C ASN A 18 -3.26 -15.64 -29.09
N GLU A 19 -3.53 -14.34 -29.08
CA GLU A 19 -2.52 -13.28 -29.27
C GLU A 19 -1.75 -12.96 -27.97
N LEU A 20 -2.24 -13.44 -26.82
CA LEU A 20 -1.51 -13.37 -25.55
C LEU A 20 -0.66 -14.63 -25.41
N ALA A 21 0.65 -14.48 -25.58
CA ALA A 21 1.64 -15.55 -25.41
C ALA A 21 1.84 -15.93 -23.93
N LEU A 22 0.77 -16.38 -23.28
CA LEU A 22 0.76 -16.79 -21.88
C LEU A 22 1.49 -18.13 -21.71
N PRO A 23 2.43 -18.26 -20.76
CA PRO A 23 3.02 -19.54 -20.43
C PRO A 23 2.01 -20.46 -19.74
N SER A 24 2.24 -21.77 -19.81
CA SER A 24 1.31 -22.81 -19.32
C SER A 24 0.98 -22.72 -17.83
N ASN A 25 1.77 -21.98 -17.05
CA ASN A 25 1.57 -21.78 -15.62
C ASN A 25 0.66 -20.57 -15.28
N VAL A 26 0.10 -19.87 -16.27
CA VAL A 26 -0.85 -18.76 -16.07
C VAL A 26 -2.13 -19.03 -16.85
N THR A 27 -3.27 -19.06 -16.16
CA THR A 27 -4.57 -19.27 -16.81
C THR A 27 -5.07 -17.96 -17.45
N SER A 28 -5.56 -18.06 -18.69
CA SER A 28 -6.01 -16.88 -19.45
C SER A 28 -7.14 -16.13 -18.76
N ASP A 29 -8.04 -16.84 -18.07
CA ASP A 29 -9.14 -16.23 -17.31
C ASP A 29 -8.66 -15.44 -16.09
N ALA A 30 -7.72 -16.00 -15.31
CA ALA A 30 -7.16 -15.29 -14.15
C ALA A 30 -6.41 -14.02 -14.60
N PHE A 31 -5.63 -14.14 -15.68
CA PHE A 31 -4.91 -13.01 -16.26
C PHE A 31 -5.88 -11.93 -16.78
N ARG A 32 -6.94 -12.32 -17.48
CA ARG A 32 -7.99 -11.39 -17.95
C ARG A 32 -8.63 -10.64 -16.79
N ASN A 33 -9.06 -11.38 -15.77
CA ASN A 33 -9.74 -10.81 -14.62
C ASN A 33 -8.83 -9.83 -13.86
N ALA A 34 -7.55 -10.18 -13.67
CA ALA A 34 -6.58 -9.29 -13.06
C ALA A 34 -6.38 -7.99 -13.86
N ALA A 35 -6.26 -8.08 -15.19
CA ALA A 35 -6.11 -6.89 -16.04
C ALA A 35 -7.35 -5.98 -16.01
N VAL A 36 -8.55 -6.56 -15.92
CA VAL A 36 -9.80 -5.82 -15.74
C VAL A 36 -9.84 -5.14 -14.38
N ILE A 37 -9.51 -5.85 -13.31
CA ILE A 37 -9.46 -5.29 -11.94
C ILE A 37 -8.45 -4.14 -11.89
N ALA A 38 -7.26 -4.31 -12.49
CA ALA A 38 -6.26 -3.24 -12.56
C ALA A 38 -6.80 -1.97 -13.21
N ALA A 39 -7.54 -2.10 -14.32
CA ALA A 39 -8.19 -0.97 -14.99
C ALA A 39 -9.34 -0.35 -14.18
N GLN A 40 -10.04 -1.12 -13.35
CA GLN A 40 -11.07 -0.62 -12.43
C GLN A 40 -10.46 0.12 -11.23
N ASP A 41 -9.36 -0.39 -10.70
CA ASP A 41 -8.64 0.20 -9.57
C ASP A 41 -7.95 1.50 -9.96
N ASN A 42 -7.45 1.57 -11.19
CA ASN A 42 -6.86 2.78 -11.75
C ASN A 42 -7.48 3.11 -13.13
N PRO A 43 -8.60 3.85 -13.15
CA PRO A 43 -9.29 4.23 -14.38
C PRO A 43 -8.42 5.02 -15.38
N LYS A 44 -7.31 5.63 -14.96
CA LYS A 44 -6.34 6.29 -15.85
C LYS A 44 -5.65 5.33 -16.83
N ILE A 45 -5.75 4.01 -16.60
CA ILE A 45 -5.32 3.02 -17.59
C ILE A 45 -6.21 3.07 -18.84
N LEU A 46 -7.51 3.36 -18.67
CA LEU A 46 -8.46 3.44 -19.78
C LEU A 46 -8.31 4.73 -20.59
N THR A 47 -7.73 5.78 -20.01
CA THR A 47 -7.45 7.06 -20.68
C THR A 47 -6.14 7.05 -21.47
N CYS A 48 -5.27 6.07 -21.22
CA CYS A 48 -4.02 5.91 -21.96
C CYS A 48 -4.28 5.50 -23.41
N ASP A 49 -3.29 5.77 -24.27
CA ASP A 49 -3.25 5.23 -25.62
C ASP A 49 -3.45 3.71 -25.63
N GLN A 50 -4.48 3.24 -26.33
CA GLN A 50 -4.88 1.83 -26.31
C GLN A 50 -3.74 0.92 -26.81
N ALA A 51 -2.96 1.37 -27.79
CA ALA A 51 -1.84 0.58 -28.31
C ALA A 51 -0.79 0.35 -27.21
N SER A 52 -0.48 1.36 -26.40
CA SER A 52 0.43 1.24 -25.25
C SER A 52 -0.09 0.32 -24.14
N VAL A 53 -1.41 0.35 -23.86
CA VAL A 53 -2.05 -0.54 -22.88
C VAL A 53 -1.93 -1.99 -23.31
N PHE A 54 -2.36 -2.31 -24.55
CA PHE A 54 -2.32 -3.68 -25.03
C PHE A 54 -0.89 -4.17 -25.32
N LYS A 55 0.05 -3.28 -25.67
CA LYS A 55 1.48 -3.62 -25.69
C LYS A 55 1.94 -4.05 -24.29
N SER A 56 1.63 -3.26 -23.26
CA SER A 56 2.00 -3.57 -21.87
C SER A 56 1.38 -4.89 -21.38
N ILE A 57 0.11 -5.15 -21.70
CA ILE A 57 -0.56 -6.42 -21.39
C ILE A 57 0.15 -7.59 -22.08
N ARG A 58 0.53 -7.46 -23.36
CA ARG A 58 1.29 -8.50 -24.08
C ARG A 58 2.67 -8.72 -23.46
N THR A 59 3.38 -7.66 -23.05
CA THR A 59 4.66 -7.77 -22.34
C THR A 59 4.52 -8.59 -21.06
N LEU A 60 3.50 -8.29 -20.23
CA LEU A 60 3.25 -9.01 -18.99
C LEU A 60 2.82 -10.47 -19.23
N ALA A 61 1.97 -10.70 -20.22
CA ALA A 61 1.54 -12.04 -20.63
C ALA A 61 2.75 -12.89 -21.04
N ALA A 62 3.62 -12.35 -21.90
CA ALA A 62 4.84 -13.02 -22.34
C ALA A 62 5.81 -13.28 -21.17
N ALA A 63 5.91 -12.39 -20.19
CA ALA A 63 6.69 -12.61 -18.98
C ALA A 63 6.04 -13.64 -18.02
N GLY A 64 4.76 -13.97 -18.20
CA GLY A 64 3.98 -14.80 -17.27
C GLY A 64 3.72 -14.10 -15.94
N LEU A 65 3.62 -12.77 -15.96
CA LEU A 65 3.35 -11.94 -14.78
C LEU A 65 1.91 -11.42 -14.82
N VAL A 66 1.18 -11.63 -13.74
CA VAL A 66 -0.21 -11.18 -13.63
C VAL A 66 -0.24 -9.69 -13.23
N PRO A 67 -1.05 -8.83 -13.86
CA PRO A 67 -1.18 -7.42 -13.50
C PRO A 67 -2.09 -7.23 -12.25
N ASP A 68 -1.76 -7.88 -11.13
CA ASP A 68 -2.53 -7.84 -9.87
C ASP A 68 -1.97 -6.84 -8.84
N GLY A 69 -0.95 -6.06 -9.20
CA GLY A 69 -0.22 -5.16 -8.31
C GLY A 69 0.84 -5.86 -7.44
N ARG A 70 0.79 -7.20 -7.33
CA ARG A 70 1.77 -8.02 -6.60
C ARG A 70 2.86 -8.54 -7.52
N GLU A 71 2.51 -9.16 -8.64
CA GLU A 71 3.44 -9.67 -9.66
C GLU A 71 3.86 -8.57 -10.64
N ALA A 72 2.90 -7.78 -11.12
CA ALA A 72 3.14 -6.64 -11.99
C ALA A 72 2.03 -5.61 -11.86
N ALA A 73 2.31 -4.38 -12.31
CA ALA A 73 1.35 -3.30 -12.38
C ALA A 73 1.32 -2.69 -13.79
N LEU A 74 0.15 -2.21 -14.19
CA LEU A 74 -0.02 -1.33 -15.35
C LEU A 74 0.02 0.11 -14.84
N VAL A 75 1.04 0.87 -15.23
CA VAL A 75 1.28 2.21 -14.71
C VAL A 75 1.12 3.24 -15.82
N PRO A 76 0.13 4.14 -15.71
CA PRO A 76 -0.01 5.30 -16.60
C PRO A 76 1.14 6.30 -16.42
N PHE A 77 1.72 6.73 -17.53
CA PHE A 77 2.71 7.81 -17.62
C PHE A 77 2.27 8.87 -18.62
N ARG A 78 2.48 10.14 -18.27
CA ARG A 78 2.33 11.24 -19.24
C ARG A 78 3.60 11.34 -20.06
N THR A 79 3.44 11.31 -21.39
CA THR A 79 4.52 11.50 -22.35
C THR A 79 4.23 12.73 -23.23
N LYS A 80 5.22 13.17 -24.01
CA LYS A 80 5.01 14.26 -25.00
C LYS A 80 3.90 13.94 -25.99
N ASP A 81 3.71 12.66 -26.30
CA ASP A 81 2.74 12.18 -27.29
C ASP A 81 1.39 11.82 -26.66
N GLY A 82 1.18 12.11 -25.36
CA GLY A 82 -0.03 11.77 -24.61
C GLY A 82 0.20 10.78 -23.46
N GLU A 83 -0.88 10.35 -22.82
CA GLU A 83 -0.85 9.36 -21.75
C GLU A 83 -0.58 7.96 -22.33
N LYS A 84 0.48 7.32 -21.87
CA LYS A 84 0.86 5.94 -22.26
C LYS A 84 0.87 5.06 -21.04
N CYS A 85 0.44 3.81 -21.20
CA CYS A 85 0.53 2.79 -20.16
C CYS A 85 1.83 1.99 -20.31
N GLN A 86 2.47 1.68 -19.19
CA GLN A 86 3.67 0.87 -19.15
C GLN A 86 3.52 -0.31 -18.18
N ALA A 87 3.97 -1.48 -18.62
CA ALA A 87 4.12 -2.67 -17.79
C ALA A 87 5.28 -2.49 -16.80
N MET A 88 5.00 -2.64 -15.51
CA MET A 88 6.00 -2.60 -14.45
C MET A 88 5.97 -3.89 -13.63
N PRO A 89 6.93 -4.81 -13.85
CA PRO A 89 7.12 -5.95 -12.97
C PRO A 89 7.38 -5.51 -11.53
N MET A 90 6.73 -6.15 -10.58
CA MET A 90 6.91 -5.89 -9.17
C MET A 90 7.92 -6.89 -8.58
N VAL A 91 8.44 -6.61 -7.39
CA VAL A 91 9.52 -7.44 -6.80
C VAL A 91 9.11 -8.90 -6.66
N PHE A 92 7.87 -9.17 -6.25
CA PHE A 92 7.38 -10.54 -6.18
C PHE A 92 7.33 -11.21 -7.57
N GLY A 93 6.95 -10.48 -8.61
CA GLY A 93 7.03 -10.96 -10.00
C GLY A 93 8.45 -11.23 -10.46
N LEU A 94 9.40 -10.35 -10.12
CA LEU A 94 10.82 -10.57 -10.42
C LEU A 94 11.36 -11.82 -9.72
N ILE A 95 11.05 -12.00 -8.43
CA ILE A 95 11.42 -13.20 -7.67
C ILE A 95 10.78 -14.44 -8.29
N LYS A 96 9.51 -14.38 -8.70
CA LYS A 96 8.82 -15.48 -9.39
C LYS A 96 9.55 -15.86 -10.68
N MET A 97 9.94 -14.88 -11.50
CA MET A 97 10.66 -15.12 -12.76
C MET A 97 12.04 -15.71 -12.51
N VAL A 98 12.78 -15.16 -11.55
CA VAL A 98 14.11 -15.65 -11.17
C VAL A 98 14.03 -17.08 -10.61
N ARG A 99 13.03 -17.40 -9.79
CA ARG A 99 12.86 -18.78 -9.28
C ARG A 99 12.39 -19.75 -10.36
N ARG A 100 11.67 -19.29 -11.38
CA ARG A 100 11.26 -20.11 -12.53
C ARG A 100 12.44 -20.62 -13.36
N SER A 101 13.60 -19.96 -13.33
CA SER A 101 14.81 -20.47 -13.99
C SER A 101 15.33 -21.77 -13.36
N GLY A 102 14.94 -22.07 -12.12
CA GLY A 102 15.39 -23.24 -11.38
C GLY A 102 16.80 -23.11 -10.78
N THR A 103 17.50 -21.99 -11.01
CA THR A 103 18.86 -21.77 -10.46
C THR A 103 18.85 -21.13 -9.09
N VAL A 104 17.79 -20.39 -8.74
CA VAL A 104 17.72 -19.64 -7.48
C VAL A 104 16.87 -20.35 -6.43
N LYS A 105 17.49 -20.69 -5.30
CA LYS A 105 16.85 -21.34 -4.17
C LYS A 105 16.10 -20.35 -3.27
N ASP A 106 16.78 -19.28 -2.87
CA ASP A 106 16.31 -18.30 -1.89
C ASP A 106 16.87 -16.90 -2.15
N ILE A 107 16.12 -15.86 -1.79
CA ILE A 107 16.54 -14.45 -1.85
C ILE A 107 16.15 -13.78 -0.54
N ARG A 108 17.12 -13.17 0.13
CA ARG A 108 16.90 -12.41 1.37
C ARG A 108 17.46 -11.00 1.24
N ALA A 109 16.83 -10.03 1.89
CA ALA A 109 17.31 -8.67 1.94
C ALA A 109 17.20 -8.10 3.35
N HIS A 110 18.20 -7.33 3.74
CA HIS A 110 18.28 -6.70 5.05
C HIS A 110 18.79 -5.26 4.92
N ILE A 111 18.54 -4.48 5.96
CA ILE A 111 19.00 -3.11 6.09
C ILE A 111 20.17 -3.12 7.07
N VAL A 112 21.11 -2.22 6.82
CA VAL A 112 22.28 -1.98 7.67
C VAL A 112 22.11 -0.58 8.27
N TYR A 113 22.26 -0.50 9.58
CA TYR A 113 22.14 0.76 10.32
C TYR A 113 23.51 1.27 10.79
N GLN A 114 23.62 2.58 11.02
CA GLN A 114 24.89 3.23 11.33
C GLN A 114 25.61 2.59 12.53
N ARG A 115 24.90 2.31 13.63
CA ARG A 115 25.54 1.70 14.82
C ARG A 115 26.07 0.29 14.56
N GLU A 116 25.46 -0.46 13.64
CA GLU A 116 25.95 -1.79 13.25
C GLU A 116 27.27 -1.70 12.49
N VAL A 117 27.50 -0.61 11.77
CA VAL A 117 28.78 -0.33 11.12
C VAL A 117 29.81 0.14 12.15
N ASP A 118 29.42 1.09 13.01
CA ASP A 118 30.30 1.66 14.04
C ASP A 118 30.82 0.60 15.03
N ASP A 119 29.96 -0.35 15.41
CA ASP A 119 30.28 -1.47 16.31
C ASP A 119 31.02 -2.63 15.58
N GLY A 120 31.33 -2.49 14.29
CA GLY A 120 31.99 -3.53 13.49
C GLY A 120 31.15 -4.79 13.28
N ARG A 121 29.82 -4.70 13.37
CA ARG A 121 28.86 -5.81 13.23
C ARG A 121 28.44 -6.08 11.78
N PHE A 122 28.88 -5.24 10.85
CA PHE A 122 28.68 -5.41 9.42
C PHE A 122 30.02 -5.39 8.67
N THR A 123 30.23 -6.34 7.78
CA THR A 123 31.39 -6.39 6.89
C THR A 123 30.95 -6.82 5.50
N TYR A 124 31.38 -6.09 4.49
CA TYR A 124 31.15 -6.41 3.08
C TYR A 124 32.47 -6.32 2.31
N VAL A 125 32.88 -7.45 1.72
CA VAL A 125 34.11 -7.61 0.95
C VAL A 125 33.72 -8.00 -0.47
N VAL A 126 34.19 -7.23 -1.46
CA VAL A 126 33.88 -7.42 -2.89
C VAL A 126 35.02 -8.10 -3.65
N GLY A 127 36.21 -8.24 -3.04
CA GLY A 127 37.39 -8.82 -3.70
C GLY A 127 37.19 -10.27 -4.15
N ASP A 128 38.29 -10.94 -4.54
CA ASP A 128 38.25 -12.28 -5.14
C ASP A 128 37.47 -13.32 -4.29
N ASP A 129 37.49 -13.17 -2.96
CA ASP A 129 36.61 -13.89 -2.03
C ASP A 129 35.51 -12.97 -1.49
N GLU A 130 34.39 -12.91 -2.20
CA GLU A 130 33.26 -12.06 -1.83
C GLU A 130 32.57 -12.56 -0.55
N ARG A 131 32.60 -11.75 0.52
CA ARG A 131 32.05 -12.08 1.83
C ARG A 131 31.13 -10.98 2.34
N LEU A 132 30.03 -11.39 2.97
CA LEU A 132 29.14 -10.51 3.70
C LEU A 132 28.81 -11.14 5.04
N GLU A 133 29.10 -10.42 6.11
CA GLU A 133 28.75 -10.75 7.48
C GLU A 133 27.90 -9.63 8.05
N HIS A 134 26.76 -10.00 8.64
CA HIS A 134 25.86 -9.05 9.28
C HIS A 134 25.32 -9.65 10.57
N ASN A 135 25.70 -9.06 11.70
CA ASN A 135 25.21 -9.41 13.02
C ASN A 135 24.30 -8.27 13.54
N PRO A 136 23.01 -8.26 13.19
CA PRO A 136 22.15 -7.11 13.44
C PRO A 136 21.97 -6.81 14.93
N ILE A 137 21.70 -5.56 15.25
CA ILE A 137 21.25 -5.15 16.59
C ILE A 137 19.77 -5.53 16.70
N LEU A 138 19.49 -6.62 17.43
CA LEU A 138 18.13 -7.13 17.58
C LEU A 138 17.24 -6.17 18.37
N PHE A 139 17.78 -5.63 19.47
CA PHE A 139 17.08 -4.75 20.41
C PHE A 139 17.92 -3.51 20.71
N GLY A 140 17.26 -2.37 20.91
CA GLY A 140 17.90 -1.09 21.19
C GLY A 140 17.98 -0.16 19.97
N ASP A 141 18.61 1.00 20.17
CA ASP A 141 18.81 1.98 19.11
C ASP A 141 19.82 1.46 18.09
N ARG A 142 19.44 1.50 16.80
CA ARG A 142 20.27 1.09 15.66
C ARG A 142 20.91 2.29 14.95
N GLY A 143 20.43 3.50 15.23
CA GLY A 143 20.75 4.70 14.45
C GLY A 143 20.07 4.72 13.08
N PRO A 144 20.43 5.68 12.20
CA PRO A 144 19.84 5.80 10.87
C PRO A 144 20.23 4.62 9.97
N ALA A 145 19.37 4.30 9.00
CA ALA A 145 19.69 3.33 7.94
C ALA A 145 20.77 3.91 7.01
N VAL A 146 21.84 3.14 6.76
CA VAL A 146 23.02 3.59 6.00
C VAL A 146 23.27 2.73 4.76
N GLY A 147 22.66 1.55 4.70
CA GLY A 147 22.71 0.71 3.51
C GLY A 147 21.67 -0.39 3.54
N THR A 148 21.57 -1.11 2.45
CA THR A 148 20.78 -2.33 2.34
C THR A 148 21.51 -3.31 1.45
N TYR A 149 21.33 -4.59 1.70
CA TYR A 149 21.88 -5.64 0.87
C TYR A 149 20.83 -6.71 0.59
N ALA A 150 21.07 -7.45 -0.49
CA ALA A 150 20.35 -8.67 -0.78
C ALA A 150 21.33 -9.82 -1.11
N ILE A 151 20.94 -11.03 -0.75
CA ILE A 151 21.69 -12.26 -1.01
C ILE A 151 20.75 -13.23 -1.71
N ALA A 152 21.14 -13.68 -2.89
CA ALA A 152 20.55 -14.84 -3.54
C ALA A 152 21.42 -16.06 -3.27
N THR A 153 20.80 -17.16 -2.85
CA THR A 153 21.44 -18.47 -2.76
C THR A 153 21.01 -19.30 -3.97
N LEU A 154 21.96 -19.77 -4.75
CA LEU A 154 21.71 -20.64 -5.89
C LEU A 154 21.55 -22.10 -5.45
N THR A 155 21.04 -22.94 -6.34
CA THR A 155 20.82 -24.37 -6.08
C THR A 155 22.12 -25.15 -5.90
N ASP A 156 23.22 -24.69 -6.48
CA ASP A 156 24.58 -25.22 -6.29
C ASP A 156 25.25 -24.76 -4.97
N GLY A 157 24.59 -23.89 -4.20
CA GLY A 157 25.09 -23.34 -2.94
C GLY A 157 25.92 -22.07 -3.07
N SER A 158 26.25 -21.64 -4.30
CA SER A 158 26.89 -20.35 -4.53
C SER A 158 25.95 -19.20 -4.16
N LYS A 159 26.54 -18.04 -3.87
CA LYS A 159 25.82 -16.86 -3.40
C LYS A 159 26.13 -15.67 -4.29
N VAL A 160 25.09 -14.94 -4.68
CA VAL A 160 25.20 -13.65 -5.36
C VAL A 160 24.73 -12.58 -4.38
N ARG A 161 25.57 -11.57 -4.14
CA ARG A 161 25.29 -10.51 -3.18
C ARG A 161 25.22 -9.18 -3.88
N GLU A 162 24.31 -8.33 -3.45
CA GLU A 162 24.22 -6.95 -3.89
C GLU A 162 24.13 -6.05 -2.68
N PHE A 163 24.91 -4.98 -2.65
CA PHE A 163 24.87 -3.96 -1.60
C PHE A 163 24.55 -2.60 -2.23
N MET A 164 23.76 -1.79 -1.53
CA MET A 164 23.47 -0.41 -1.89
C MET A 164 23.64 0.46 -0.66
N ALA A 165 24.44 1.52 -0.80
CA ALA A 165 24.51 2.58 0.20
C ALA A 165 23.22 3.42 0.18
N ALA A 166 22.96 4.13 1.27
CA ALA A 166 21.80 5.00 1.42
C ALA A 166 21.64 5.99 0.25
N GLU A 167 22.74 6.55 -0.25
CA GLU A 167 22.74 7.51 -1.35
C GLU A 167 22.28 6.88 -2.67
N ASP A 168 22.63 5.62 -2.90
CA ASP A 168 22.21 4.89 -4.09
C ASP A 168 20.73 4.53 -4.04
N VAL A 169 20.22 4.18 -2.86
CA VAL A 169 18.78 3.98 -2.66
C VAL A 169 18.03 5.30 -2.82
N ASP A 170 18.58 6.41 -2.30
CA ASP A 170 17.98 7.73 -2.42
C ASP A 170 17.88 8.21 -3.88
N LYS A 171 18.89 7.91 -4.72
CA LYS A 171 18.81 8.15 -6.17
C LYS A 171 17.63 7.43 -6.81
N VAL A 172 17.37 6.17 -6.43
CA VAL A 172 16.22 5.41 -6.93
C VAL A 172 14.90 6.01 -6.44
N ARG A 173 14.82 6.38 -5.16
CA ARG A 173 13.67 7.08 -4.58
C ARG A 173 13.35 8.34 -5.38
N ARG A 174 14.33 9.24 -5.54
CA ARG A 174 14.18 10.53 -6.22
C ARG A 174 13.79 10.42 -7.69
N ALA A 175 14.11 9.31 -8.35
CA ALA A 175 13.67 9.05 -9.72
C ALA A 175 12.16 8.75 -9.83
N GLY A 176 11.51 8.35 -8.72
CA GLY A 176 10.09 8.03 -8.68
C GLY A 176 9.19 9.26 -8.85
N SER A 177 8.16 9.15 -9.69
CA SER A 177 7.16 10.21 -9.86
C SER A 177 6.39 10.53 -8.58
N SER A 178 6.29 9.58 -7.65
CA SER A 178 5.67 9.75 -6.34
C SER A 178 6.47 10.65 -5.38
N GLN A 179 7.71 11.00 -5.74
CA GLN A 179 8.57 11.88 -4.95
C GLN A 179 8.61 13.31 -5.50
N LYS A 180 7.79 13.62 -6.50
CA LYS A 180 7.66 14.98 -7.03
C LYS A 180 6.60 15.75 -6.26
N VAL A 181 6.92 16.99 -5.90
CA VAL A 181 5.99 17.98 -5.33
C VAL A 181 5.43 18.81 -6.48
N TYR A 182 4.11 18.97 -6.50
CA TYR A 182 3.39 19.73 -7.52
C TYR A 182 2.83 20.99 -6.86
N GLU A 183 3.41 22.14 -7.19
CA GLU A 183 2.91 23.45 -6.76
C GLU A 183 2.20 24.15 -7.93
N LYS A 184 1.09 24.82 -7.64
CA LYS A 184 0.30 25.53 -8.65
C LYS A 184 1.15 26.56 -9.38
N GLY A 185 1.21 26.46 -10.70
CA GLY A 185 1.95 27.39 -11.57
C GLY A 185 3.47 27.18 -11.60
N LYS A 186 4.01 26.16 -10.94
CA LYS A 186 5.44 25.85 -10.96
C LYS A 186 5.71 24.49 -11.59
N ARG A 187 6.95 24.31 -12.08
CA ARG A 187 7.40 23.00 -12.56
C ARG A 187 7.53 22.04 -11.37
N PRO A 188 7.17 20.75 -11.54
CA PRO A 188 7.33 19.77 -10.47
C PRO A 188 8.78 19.68 -10.02
N THR A 189 9.00 19.75 -8.71
CA THR A 189 10.33 19.62 -8.10
C THR A 189 10.42 18.28 -7.36
N VAL A 190 11.62 17.72 -7.25
CA VAL A 190 11.83 16.48 -6.48
C VAL A 190 11.93 16.84 -5.00
N SER A 191 11.18 16.14 -4.16
CA SER A 191 11.21 16.32 -2.72
C SER A 191 12.53 15.84 -2.13
N GLU A 192 13.16 16.68 -1.31
CA GLU A 192 14.33 16.32 -0.53
C GLU A 192 13.98 15.20 0.47
N GLN A 193 12.85 15.33 1.16
CA GLN A 193 12.38 14.34 2.12
C GLN A 193 11.55 13.22 1.43
N PRO A 194 11.57 11.99 1.97
CA PRO A 194 10.70 10.91 1.51
C PRO A 194 9.21 11.30 1.60
N LEU A 195 8.44 10.99 0.55
CA LEU A 195 6.99 11.21 0.50
C LEU A 195 6.21 9.89 0.40
N GLY A 196 5.01 9.87 0.98
CA GLY A 196 4.07 8.75 0.92
C GLY A 196 4.67 7.44 1.43
N ILE A 197 4.55 6.37 0.65
CA ILE A 197 5.04 5.03 1.02
C ILE A 197 6.54 5.01 1.37
N TRP A 198 7.36 5.89 0.78
CA TRP A 198 8.77 5.99 1.14
C TRP A 198 9.01 6.63 2.52
N LYS A 199 8.06 7.40 3.02
CA LYS A 199 8.07 7.96 4.38
C LYS A 199 7.59 6.92 5.39
N ASP A 200 6.43 6.31 5.12
CA ASP A 200 5.76 5.43 6.08
C ASP A 200 6.37 4.01 6.11
N TRP A 201 6.90 3.54 4.98
CA TRP A 201 7.44 2.18 4.78
C TRP A 201 8.82 2.21 4.12
N SER A 202 9.70 3.09 4.60
CA SER A 202 11.04 3.30 4.04
C SER A 202 11.83 2.00 3.94
N GLU A 203 11.82 1.19 5.00
CA GLU A 203 12.59 -0.05 5.09
C GLU A 203 12.21 -1.07 4.01
N GLU A 204 10.91 -1.28 3.80
CA GLU A 204 10.42 -2.19 2.77
C GLU A 204 10.75 -1.68 1.37
N MET A 205 10.75 -0.36 1.16
CA MET A 205 11.17 0.24 -0.10
C MET A 205 12.67 0.06 -0.38
N TRP A 206 13.51 0.10 0.65
CA TRP A 206 14.95 -0.19 0.53
C TRP A 206 15.17 -1.63 0.12
N LYS A 207 14.55 -2.59 0.82
CA LYS A 207 14.63 -4.03 0.48
C LYS A 207 14.15 -4.29 -0.95
N LYS A 208 13.01 -3.70 -1.34
CA LYS A 208 12.48 -3.78 -2.71
C LYS A 208 13.48 -3.27 -3.76
N THR A 209 14.17 -2.18 -3.45
CA THR A 209 15.14 -1.56 -4.35
C THR A 209 16.35 -2.46 -4.59
N VAL A 210 16.96 -2.99 -3.52
CA VAL A 210 18.13 -3.86 -3.65
C VAL A 210 17.81 -5.22 -4.24
N ILE A 211 16.65 -5.80 -3.94
CA ILE A 211 16.21 -7.06 -4.57
C ILE A 211 16.05 -6.86 -6.08
N ARG A 212 15.42 -5.76 -6.52
CA ARG A 212 15.28 -5.46 -7.95
C ARG A 212 16.63 -5.33 -8.63
N ARG A 213 17.64 -4.74 -7.98
CA ARG A 213 19.00 -4.62 -8.51
C ARG A 213 19.70 -5.97 -8.57
N LEU A 214 19.60 -6.77 -7.52
CA LEU A 214 20.14 -8.14 -7.44
C LEU A 214 19.57 -9.03 -8.55
N CYS A 215 18.25 -8.96 -8.82
CA CYS A 215 17.61 -9.77 -9.86
C CYS A 215 18.20 -9.53 -11.26
N LYS A 216 18.87 -8.38 -11.51
CA LYS A 216 19.53 -8.11 -12.80
C LYS A 216 20.81 -8.91 -13.00
N ARG A 217 21.41 -9.41 -11.91
CA ARG A 217 22.65 -10.22 -11.91
C ARG A 217 22.37 -11.72 -11.86
N LEU A 218 21.13 -12.11 -11.63
CA LEU A 218 20.75 -13.52 -11.55
C LEU A 218 20.42 -14.03 -12.95
N ASP A 219 20.72 -15.31 -13.17
CA ASP A 219 20.35 -16.01 -14.40
C ASP A 219 18.83 -16.09 -14.50
N MET A 220 18.26 -15.09 -15.15
CA MET A 220 16.93 -15.17 -15.72
C MET A 220 17.02 -15.97 -17.02
N SER A 221 15.99 -16.76 -17.34
CA SER A 221 15.88 -17.36 -18.67
C SER A 221 16.16 -16.28 -19.72
N SER A 222 16.96 -16.59 -20.75
CA SER A 222 17.31 -15.63 -21.81
C SER A 222 16.09 -14.99 -22.49
N GLU A 223 14.96 -15.69 -22.46
CA GLU A 223 13.65 -15.22 -22.93
C GLU A 223 13.02 -14.21 -21.95
N ASP A 224 13.11 -14.47 -20.65
CA ASP A 224 12.59 -13.63 -19.56
C ASP A 224 13.36 -12.32 -19.42
N MET A 225 14.69 -12.37 -19.58
CA MET A 225 15.56 -11.20 -19.52
C MET A 225 15.25 -10.21 -20.66
N ARG A 226 15.09 -10.70 -21.89
CA ARG A 226 14.72 -9.86 -23.05
C ARG A 226 13.34 -9.21 -22.88
N ARG A 227 12.38 -9.90 -22.26
CA ARG A 227 11.01 -9.41 -22.08
C ARG A 227 10.88 -8.31 -21.03
N VAL A 228 11.70 -8.34 -19.98
CA VAL A 228 11.60 -7.41 -18.84
C VAL A 228 12.62 -6.27 -18.89
N MET A 229 13.83 -6.51 -19.40
CA MET A 229 14.90 -5.50 -19.37
C MET A 229 14.85 -4.49 -20.52
N VAL A 230 14.34 -4.87 -21.69
CA VAL A 230 14.26 -3.96 -22.86
C VAL A 230 13.30 -2.79 -22.60
N ASP A 231 12.22 -3.02 -21.85
CA ASP A 231 11.27 -1.96 -21.50
C ASP A 231 11.78 -1.05 -20.34
N GLU A 232 12.78 -1.47 -19.54
CA GLU A 232 13.37 -0.61 -18.48
C GLU A 232 14.21 0.54 -19.04
N ASP A 233 15.03 0.33 -20.08
CA ASP A 233 15.78 1.42 -20.71
C ASP A 233 14.85 2.43 -21.41
N SER A 234 13.66 1.99 -21.81
CA SER A 234 12.58 2.86 -22.27
C SER A 234 12.05 3.76 -21.15
N ILE A 235 12.07 3.32 -19.88
CA ILE A 235 11.67 4.12 -18.69
C ILE A 235 12.57 5.35 -18.55
N ARG A 236 13.87 5.23 -18.83
CA ARG A 236 14.82 6.37 -18.74
C ARG A 236 14.50 7.48 -19.74
N GLN A 237 13.83 7.16 -20.84
CA GLN A 237 13.44 8.11 -21.89
C GLN A 237 12.03 8.69 -21.67
N ILE A 238 11.21 8.07 -20.82
CA ILE A 238 9.85 8.53 -20.51
C ILE A 238 9.93 9.61 -19.42
N ARG A 239 9.93 10.88 -19.85
CA ARG A 239 9.78 12.03 -18.96
C ARG A 239 8.31 12.24 -18.63
N ASP A 240 7.94 12.03 -17.38
CA ASP A 240 6.69 12.52 -16.80
C ASP A 240 6.69 14.05 -16.78
N ILE A 241 5.98 14.63 -17.76
CA ILE A 241 5.73 16.05 -17.96
C ILE A 241 4.25 16.34 -17.64
N THR A 242 3.96 16.76 -16.42
CA THR A 242 2.61 17.10 -15.96
C THR A 242 2.43 18.61 -15.89
N PRO A 243 1.41 19.19 -16.56
CA PRO A 243 0.59 20.26 -16.00
C PRO A 243 -0.62 19.65 -15.26
N SER A 244 -0.90 20.21 -14.09
CA SER A 244 -1.85 19.74 -13.09
C SER A 244 -3.28 19.65 -13.59
N ASP A 245 -3.99 18.58 -13.24
CA ASP A 245 -5.10 18.68 -12.28
C ASP A 245 -5.64 17.28 -11.92
N GLU A 246 -6.23 17.25 -10.73
CA GLU A 246 -6.99 16.19 -10.04
C GLU A 246 -6.25 15.21 -9.08
N PRO A 247 -6.76 15.11 -7.83
CA PRO A 247 -6.23 14.24 -6.79
C PRO A 247 -6.40 12.76 -7.18
N LYS A 248 -5.32 11.97 -7.05
CA LYS A 248 -5.29 10.56 -7.40
C LYS A 248 -5.83 9.70 -6.24
N THR A 249 -7.01 9.14 -6.41
CA THR A 249 -7.52 8.01 -5.62
C THR A 249 -6.90 6.70 -6.13
N GLY A 250 -5.69 6.38 -5.67
CA GLY A 250 -5.04 5.08 -5.97
C GLY A 250 -5.51 3.96 -5.02
N PHE A 251 -5.20 2.70 -5.33
CA PHE A 251 -5.50 1.54 -4.45
C PHE A 251 -4.94 1.71 -3.03
N ALA A 252 -3.80 2.40 -2.84
CA ALA A 252 -3.31 2.75 -1.50
C ALA A 252 -4.21 3.75 -0.77
N ALA A 253 -4.85 4.68 -1.49
CA ALA A 253 -5.86 5.58 -0.94
C ALA A 253 -7.21 4.85 -0.74
N LYS A 254 -7.56 3.87 -1.59
CA LYS A 254 -8.73 2.99 -1.37
C LYS A 254 -8.52 1.97 -0.25
N ALA A 255 -7.29 1.50 -0.01
CA ALA A 255 -6.94 0.59 1.08
C ALA A 255 -6.74 1.35 2.39
N ALA A 256 -6.24 2.59 2.35
CA ALA A 256 -6.27 3.52 3.48
C ALA A 256 -7.71 3.96 3.77
N ALA A 257 -8.51 4.27 2.75
CA ALA A 257 -9.93 4.56 2.90
C ALA A 257 -10.73 3.32 3.32
N ALA A 258 -10.37 2.10 2.94
CA ALA A 258 -11.01 0.87 3.42
C ALA A 258 -10.60 0.50 4.85
N ARG A 259 -9.41 0.93 5.31
CA ARG A 259 -8.99 0.85 6.71
C ARG A 259 -9.65 1.93 7.56
N GLN A 260 -9.73 3.16 7.04
CA GLN A 260 -10.51 4.25 7.63
C GLN A 260 -11.99 3.95 7.61
N GLN A 261 -12.54 3.28 6.60
CA GLN A 261 -13.93 2.81 6.56
C GLN A 261 -14.17 1.58 7.43
N ALA A 262 -13.13 0.79 7.75
CA ALA A 262 -13.24 -0.28 8.74
C ALA A 262 -13.13 0.29 10.17
N GLU A 263 -12.32 1.32 10.40
CA GLU A 263 -12.25 2.10 11.65
C GLU A 263 -13.50 2.99 11.82
N GLU A 264 -14.04 3.55 10.74
CA GLU A 264 -15.30 4.30 10.69
C GLU A 264 -16.51 3.37 10.73
N GLN A 265 -16.44 2.11 10.27
CA GLN A 265 -17.52 1.11 10.51
C GLN A 265 -17.48 0.56 11.93
N ASP A 266 -16.32 0.50 12.60
CA ASP A 266 -16.22 0.28 14.05
C ASP A 266 -16.75 1.52 14.83
N GLN A 267 -16.69 2.73 14.25
CA GLN A 267 -17.28 3.97 14.80
C GLN A 267 -18.71 4.29 14.30
N GLN A 268 -19.22 3.62 13.25
CA GLN A 268 -20.57 3.80 12.65
C GLN A 268 -21.49 2.59 12.90
N GLN A 269 -20.99 1.54 13.57
CA GLN A 269 -21.86 0.62 14.33
C GLN A 269 -22.26 1.21 15.70
N ASP A 270 -21.61 2.32 16.10
CA ASP A 270 -22.01 3.18 17.22
C ASP A 270 -22.93 4.34 16.80
N ASP A 271 -23.23 4.56 15.51
CA ASP A 271 -24.21 5.58 15.13
C ASP A 271 -24.77 5.42 13.69
N GLU A 272 -25.73 4.50 13.54
CA GLU A 272 -26.77 4.59 12.51
C GLU A 272 -27.99 5.26 13.17
N GLY A 273 -28.15 6.58 12.93
CA GLY A 273 -29.17 7.39 13.59
C GLY A 273 -29.59 8.68 12.87
N ASP A 274 -29.41 8.75 11.55
CA ASP A 274 -30.06 9.59 10.51
C ASP A 274 -30.28 11.13 10.65
N THR A 275 -29.56 11.83 9.77
CA THR A 275 -29.73 13.09 9.00
C THR A 275 -30.52 14.36 9.42
N ILE A 276 -29.75 15.48 9.34
CA ILE A 276 -29.93 16.77 8.60
C ILE A 276 -31.13 17.69 8.94
N GLU A 277 -30.89 18.87 9.53
CA GLU A 277 -30.68 20.18 8.86
C GLU A 277 -30.63 21.35 9.90
N GLY A 278 -29.71 22.32 9.75
CA GLY A 278 -29.85 23.68 10.31
C GLY A 278 -28.85 24.18 11.38
N GLN A 279 -27.90 25.03 10.96
CA GLN A 279 -27.41 26.29 11.59
C GLN A 279 -28.09 26.70 12.94
N VAL A 280 -27.45 27.02 14.09
CA VAL A 280 -26.58 28.17 14.48
C VAL A 280 -26.25 28.06 15.98
N ALA A 281 -25.04 28.50 16.39
CA ALA A 281 -24.58 29.03 17.70
C ALA A 281 -24.79 28.23 19.01
N GLY A 282 -23.70 28.13 19.79
CA GLY A 282 -23.64 27.40 21.05
C GLY A 282 -24.09 28.16 22.29
N ASP A 283 -23.98 27.49 23.45
CA ASP A 283 -23.91 28.12 24.77
C ASP A 283 -23.38 27.13 25.83
N ASP A 284 -22.61 27.65 26.78
CA ASP A 284 -22.19 26.98 28.03
C ASP A 284 -23.44 26.67 28.86
N SER A 285 -23.76 25.39 29.08
CA SER A 285 -24.82 24.98 30.01
C SER A 285 -24.31 23.87 30.93
N ALA A 286 -24.69 23.97 32.21
CA ALA A 286 -24.30 23.03 33.25
C ALA A 286 -24.75 21.60 32.88
N PRO A 287 -24.01 20.56 33.31
CA PRO A 287 -24.34 19.21 32.93
C PRO A 287 -25.74 18.84 33.46
N GLU A 288 -26.66 18.57 32.54
CA GLU A 288 -28.00 18.04 32.84
C GLU A 288 -27.94 16.51 32.76
N PRO A 289 -28.76 15.79 33.55
CA PRO A 289 -28.79 14.34 33.46
C PRO A 289 -29.35 13.91 32.10
N ASP A 290 -28.66 13.00 31.41
CA ASP A 290 -29.07 12.47 30.11
C ASP A 290 -30.02 11.27 30.29
N PRO A 291 -31.32 11.38 29.93
CA PRO A 291 -32.28 10.29 30.08
C PRO A 291 -31.98 9.07 29.20
N ASN A 292 -31.13 9.21 28.18
CA ASN A 292 -30.75 8.14 27.26
C ASN A 292 -29.43 7.46 27.68
N ALA A 293 -28.75 7.95 28.72
CA ALA A 293 -27.55 7.31 29.25
C ALA A 293 -27.85 5.92 29.83
N LEU A 294 -26.88 5.01 29.72
CA LEU A 294 -26.99 3.66 30.26
C LEU A 294 -27.20 3.69 31.77
N GLU A 295 -26.48 4.60 32.44
CA GLU A 295 -26.51 4.81 33.88
C GLU A 295 -27.91 5.24 34.35
N PHE A 296 -28.64 6.04 33.56
CA PHE A 296 -30.03 6.42 33.86
C PHE A 296 -30.98 5.21 33.81
N ALA A 297 -30.80 4.31 32.84
CA ALA A 297 -31.57 3.06 32.76
C ALA A 297 -31.21 2.09 33.90
N GLU A 298 -29.92 2.02 34.29
CA GLU A 298 -29.47 1.27 35.46
C GLU A 298 -30.12 1.80 36.75
N GLY A 299 -30.20 3.11 36.92
CA GLY A 299 -30.85 3.76 38.06
C GLY A 299 -32.34 3.44 38.16
N ARG A 300 -33.07 3.48 37.02
CA ARG A 300 -34.49 3.07 36.97
C ARG A 300 -34.67 1.61 37.34
N THR A 301 -33.84 0.73 36.79
CA THR A 301 -33.91 -0.71 37.05
C THR A 301 -33.62 -1.01 38.52
N ALA A 302 -32.68 -0.28 39.14
CA ALA A 302 -32.39 -0.39 40.57
C ALA A 302 -33.58 0.06 41.44
N ALA A 303 -34.23 1.17 41.10
CA ALA A 303 -35.42 1.65 41.79
C ALA A 303 -36.61 0.67 41.66
N GLU A 304 -36.90 0.19 40.45
CA GLU A 304 -37.94 -0.82 40.19
C GLU A 304 -37.62 -2.17 40.87
N GLY A 305 -36.33 -2.47 41.08
CA GLY A 305 -35.84 -3.62 41.84
C GLY A 305 -35.95 -3.46 43.36
N GLY A 306 -36.35 -2.29 43.87
CA GLY A 306 -36.45 -1.98 45.30
C GLY A 306 -35.11 -1.71 45.99
N GLU A 307 -34.05 -1.46 45.22
CA GLU A 307 -32.72 -1.14 45.74
C GLU A 307 -32.63 0.35 46.13
N GLY A 308 -31.93 0.62 47.22
CA GLY A 308 -31.72 1.98 47.73
C GLY A 308 -30.75 2.81 46.87
N MET A 309 -30.78 4.13 47.04
CA MET A 309 -29.90 5.06 46.32
C MET A 309 -28.41 4.90 46.67
N ASP A 310 -28.10 4.21 47.76
CA ASP A 310 -26.76 3.79 48.17
C ASP A 310 -26.19 2.65 47.32
N ALA A 311 -27.02 1.99 46.50
CA ALA A 311 -26.59 1.00 45.52
C ALA A 311 -25.96 1.61 44.25
N CYS A 312 -25.86 2.94 44.16
CA CYS A 312 -25.23 3.62 43.03
C CYS A 312 -23.74 3.25 42.92
N PRO A 313 -23.28 2.65 41.80
CA PRO A 313 -21.90 2.22 41.65
C PRO A 313 -20.92 3.37 41.33
N TYR A 314 -21.43 4.58 41.06
CA TYR A 314 -20.64 5.72 40.64
C TYR A 314 -20.38 6.69 41.80
N GLU A 315 -19.11 7.11 41.99
CA GLU A 315 -18.70 7.96 43.11
C GLU A 315 -19.05 9.44 42.91
N ASP A 316 -18.79 10.02 41.73
CA ASP A 316 -19.11 11.40 41.35
C ASP A 316 -19.21 11.60 39.82
N GLY A 317 -19.54 12.81 39.37
CA GLY A 317 -19.60 13.18 37.95
C GLY A 317 -20.93 12.87 37.24
N GLN A 318 -20.93 12.98 35.91
CA GLN A 318 -22.12 12.87 35.05
C GLN A 318 -22.84 11.53 35.22
N GLN A 319 -22.07 10.44 35.26
CA GLN A 319 -22.59 9.07 35.40
C GLN A 319 -23.38 8.87 36.70
N ARG A 320 -22.93 9.46 37.81
CA ARG A 320 -23.68 9.44 39.07
C ARG A 320 -24.96 10.28 38.96
N MET A 321 -24.90 11.44 38.30
CA MET A 321 -26.09 12.27 38.13
C MET A 321 -27.15 11.57 37.28
N ASP A 322 -26.75 10.95 36.16
CA ASP A 322 -27.64 10.21 35.27
C ASP A 322 -28.28 9.03 36.01
N TRP A 323 -27.49 8.26 36.76
CA TRP A 323 -27.99 7.14 37.57
C TRP A 323 -28.98 7.59 38.63
N THR A 324 -28.65 8.65 39.39
CA THR A 324 -29.54 9.15 40.44
C THR A 324 -30.82 9.76 39.87
N ALA A 325 -30.75 10.44 38.72
CA ALA A 325 -31.92 11.00 38.04
C ALA A 325 -32.87 9.90 37.57
N GLY A 326 -32.34 8.80 37.00
CA GLY A 326 -33.13 7.64 36.61
C GLY A 326 -33.79 6.95 37.81
N TRP A 327 -33.07 6.82 38.92
CA TRP A 327 -33.61 6.26 40.16
C TRP A 327 -34.78 7.09 40.71
N PHE A 328 -34.65 8.43 40.73
CA PHE A 328 -35.73 9.33 41.17
C PHE A 328 -36.93 9.34 40.21
N GLU A 329 -36.71 9.23 38.90
CA GLU A 329 -37.81 9.18 37.93
C GLU A 329 -38.70 7.96 38.18
N ALA A 330 -38.10 6.78 38.40
CA ALA A 330 -38.84 5.56 38.70
C ALA A 330 -39.64 5.66 40.00
N GLN A 331 -39.05 6.20 41.08
CA GLN A 331 -39.75 6.43 42.35
C GLN A 331 -40.93 7.39 42.21
N SER A 332 -40.77 8.48 41.44
CA SER A 332 -41.84 9.45 41.21
C SER A 332 -43.04 8.86 40.45
N LYS A 333 -42.80 7.91 39.53
CA LYS A 333 -43.86 7.20 38.80
C LYS A 333 -44.56 6.16 39.65
N GLU A 334 -43.89 5.63 40.68
CA GLU A 334 -44.48 4.67 41.61
C GLU A 334 -45.38 5.36 42.67
N GLU A 335 -45.11 6.63 42.99
CA GLU A 335 -45.98 7.45 43.88
C GLU A 335 -47.22 8.02 43.17
N GLU A 336 -47.22 8.12 41.84
CA GLU A 336 -48.37 8.59 41.03
C GLU A 336 -49.33 7.46 40.57
N ALA A 337 -49.00 6.19 40.84
CA ALA A 337 -49.79 5.00 40.48
C ALA A 337 -50.62 4.44 41.65
#